data_AF-A0A7J5ZES4-F1
#
_entry.id   AF-A0A7J5ZES4-F1
#
_cell.length_a   1.000
_cell.length_b   1.000
_cell.length_c   1.000
_cell.angle_alpha   90.00
_cell.angle_beta   90.00
_cell.angle_gamma   90.00
#
_symmetry.space_group_name_H-M   'P 1'
#
loop_
_entity.id
_entity.type
_entity.pdbx_description
1 polymer ?
#
loop_
_entity_poly.entity_id
_entity_poly.type
_entity_poly.pdbx_seq_one_letter_code
_entity_poly.pdbx_strand_id
1 'polypeptide(L)'
;MVHKGDLPDPKVKSFEAVKKSSKDPLFIPKVMIFNSIAREIKPFLTLYQTDKPMLPFFSEDLFQLMKGLMGRFFKEEPMKEATTVLKLLHIPLQDSSIHKDATKINLGFSAETCLKQLRSINKVSERQALELRMECKTFLIKLLEKLQNKAPVNQQLVRSMRCLDPRYMAESKEVCLAQMKRILRHLVGANHVEESVCDDILREFREFCDFAALQANFREFEPIRDRLLISVSGARQRYHSYLDDQKRANAKEKGVQKRKALADELDELKKKRARVQNDIGALEKSADEYADKAESSGKLTFITKQTVCVALPKKRRHLFKTLRRKSMRSLLI
;
A
#
# COMPACT_ATOMS: atom_id res chain seq x y z
N MET A 1 12.98 6.31 53.15
CA MET A 1 13.24 7.68 53.62
C MET A 1 14.43 8.23 52.86
N VAL A 2 14.23 9.19 51.95
CA VAL A 2 15.34 9.91 51.33
C VAL A 2 15.82 10.93 52.35
N HIS A 3 16.87 10.58 53.09
CA HIS A 3 17.52 11.52 54.02
C HIS A 3 18.39 12.49 53.21
N LYS A 4 18.14 13.79 53.39
CA LYS A 4 18.96 14.94 52.96
C LYS A 4 19.22 15.08 51.45
N GLY A 5 18.40 15.93 50.82
CA GLY A 5 18.86 17.16 50.16
C GLY A 5 19.70 17.11 48.89
N ASP A 6 20.41 16.02 48.57
CA ASP A 6 21.26 15.95 47.39
C ASP A 6 20.61 15.04 46.34
N LEU A 7 20.11 15.67 45.27
CA LEU A 7 19.71 14.96 44.07
C LEU A 7 20.94 14.26 43.48
N PRO A 8 20.84 12.99 43.05
CA PRO A 8 21.95 12.32 42.39
C PRO A 8 22.38 13.11 41.15
N ASP A 9 23.68 13.41 40.99
CA ASP A 9 24.26 14.06 39.80
C ASP A 9 24.46 13.02 38.70
N PRO A 10 23.51 12.84 37.77
CA PRO A 10 23.53 11.73 36.84
C PRO A 10 24.56 12.01 35.74
N LYS A 11 25.68 11.28 35.71
CA LYS A 11 26.75 11.48 34.73
C LYS A 11 26.44 10.93 33.32
N VAL A 12 25.18 10.81 32.96
CA VAL A 12 24.76 10.31 31.64
C VAL A 12 24.86 11.42 30.60
N LYS A 13 25.23 11.06 29.36
CA LYS A 13 25.45 12.03 28.25
C LYS A 13 24.25 12.96 28.04
N SER A 14 23.03 12.46 28.16
CA SER A 14 21.80 13.24 28.00
C SER A 14 21.63 14.30 29.09
N PHE A 15 21.92 13.96 30.35
CA PHE A 15 21.84 14.89 31.47
C PHE A 15 22.88 16.00 31.34
N GLU A 16 24.13 15.64 31.04
CA GLU A 16 25.22 16.62 30.85
C GLU A 16 24.94 17.58 29.68
N ALA A 17 24.34 17.07 28.59
CA ALA A 17 23.92 17.91 27.48
C ALA A 17 22.88 18.95 27.91
N VAL A 18 21.85 18.54 28.68
CA VAL A 18 20.81 19.45 29.19
C VAL A 18 21.38 20.43 30.22
N LYS A 19 22.21 19.98 31.15
CA LYS A 19 22.90 20.80 32.17
C LYS A 19 23.81 21.85 31.54
N LYS A 20 24.51 21.52 30.45
CA LYS A 20 25.28 22.49 29.67
C LYS A 20 24.36 23.49 28.97
N SER A 21 23.26 23.01 28.40
CA SER A 21 22.31 23.83 27.64
C SER A 21 21.51 24.78 28.54
N SER A 22 21.23 24.40 29.80
CA SER A 22 20.51 25.27 30.74
C SER A 22 21.30 26.51 31.17
N LYS A 23 22.61 26.56 30.86
CA LYS A 23 23.45 27.75 31.04
C LYS A 23 23.38 28.71 29.85
N ASP A 24 22.86 28.28 28.70
CA ASP A 24 22.64 29.13 27.53
C ASP A 24 21.46 30.09 27.80
N PRO A 25 21.67 31.42 27.80
CA PRO A 25 20.57 32.37 27.99
C PRO A 25 19.48 32.27 26.91
N LEU A 26 19.79 31.69 25.74
CA LEU A 26 18.84 31.44 24.65
C LEU A 26 18.12 30.08 24.76
N PHE A 27 18.40 29.26 25.77
CA PHE A 27 17.79 27.94 25.90
C PHE A 27 16.25 28.01 25.95
N ILE A 28 15.71 28.90 26.79
CA ILE A 28 14.25 29.08 26.92
C ILE A 28 13.61 29.56 25.60
N PRO A 29 14.12 30.62 24.93
CA PRO A 29 13.67 30.98 23.58
C PRO A 29 13.71 29.82 22.57
N LYS A 30 14.80 29.03 22.53
CA LYS A 30 14.93 27.87 21.63
C LYS A 30 13.85 26.81 21.88
N VAL A 31 13.56 26.50 23.14
CA VAL A 31 12.49 25.57 23.52
C VAL A 31 11.12 26.12 23.13
N MET A 32 10.89 27.43 23.30
CA MET A 32 9.63 28.07 22.89
C MET A 32 9.43 28.05 21.37
N ILE A 33 10.48 28.31 20.58
CA ILE A 33 10.46 28.18 19.12
C ILE A 33 10.09 26.75 18.73
N PHE A 34 10.80 25.77 19.29
CA PHE A 34 10.56 24.36 19.02
C PHE A 34 9.12 23.97 19.34
N ASN A 35 8.62 24.33 20.53
CA ASN A 35 7.24 24.04 20.94
C ASN A 35 6.22 24.73 20.02
N SER A 36 6.47 25.96 19.57
CA SER A 36 5.60 26.66 18.62
C SER A 36 5.49 25.89 17.30
N ILE A 37 6.62 25.46 16.75
CA ILE A 37 6.69 24.72 15.48
C ILE A 37 6.10 23.30 15.65
N ALA A 38 6.40 22.63 16.76
CA ALA A 38 5.85 21.31 17.07
C ALA A 38 4.33 21.33 17.20
N ARG A 39 3.74 22.40 17.77
CA ARG A 39 2.27 22.57 17.86
C ARG A 39 1.61 22.76 16.50
N GLU A 40 2.33 23.29 15.52
CA GLU A 40 1.84 23.43 14.15
C GLU A 40 1.88 22.08 13.39
N ILE A 41 2.92 21.28 13.61
CA ILE A 41 3.12 19.99 12.92
C ILE A 41 2.30 18.86 13.56
N LYS A 42 2.15 18.86 14.89
CA LYS A 42 1.54 17.75 15.64
C LYS A 42 0.14 17.38 15.15
N PRO A 43 -0.81 18.33 14.92
CA PRO A 43 -2.15 17.99 14.43
C PRO A 43 -2.12 17.18 13.14
N PHE A 44 -1.27 17.57 12.20
CA PHE A 44 -1.07 16.83 10.94
C PHE A 44 -0.55 15.42 11.21
N LEU A 45 0.52 15.27 11.98
CA LEU A 45 1.09 13.94 12.27
C LEU A 45 0.08 13.03 12.96
N THR A 46 -0.70 13.54 13.91
CA THR A 46 -1.72 12.76 14.61
C THR A 46 -2.91 12.41 13.71
N LEU A 47 -3.30 13.31 12.80
CA LEU A 47 -4.43 13.11 11.89
C LEU A 47 -4.21 11.91 10.94
N TYR A 48 -2.98 11.72 10.48
CA TYR A 48 -2.62 10.68 9.51
C TYR A 48 -2.14 9.37 10.16
N GLN A 49 -2.16 9.27 11.49
CA GLN A 49 -1.90 8.02 12.23
C GLN A 49 -3.21 7.26 12.46
N THR A 50 -3.86 6.82 11.39
CA THR A 50 -5.16 6.14 11.43
C THR A 50 -5.34 5.17 10.26
N ASP A 51 -6.19 4.16 10.43
CA ASP A 51 -6.57 3.19 9.38
C ASP A 51 -7.66 3.72 8.42
N LYS A 52 -8.12 4.96 8.63
CA LYS A 52 -9.11 5.60 7.74
C LYS A 52 -8.48 5.93 6.38
N PRO A 53 -9.28 5.98 5.29
CA PRO A 53 -8.79 6.34 3.96
C PRO A 53 -8.51 7.85 3.88
N MET A 54 -7.40 8.30 4.46
CA MET A 54 -7.07 9.71 4.61
C MET A 54 -6.36 10.32 3.39
N LEU A 55 -5.97 9.50 2.42
CA LEU A 55 -5.21 9.94 1.24
C LEU A 55 -5.89 11.10 0.44
N PRO A 56 -7.23 11.15 0.30
CA PRO A 56 -7.89 12.28 -0.37
C PRO A 56 -7.62 13.65 0.26
N PHE A 57 -7.39 13.69 1.57
CA PHE A 57 -7.18 14.95 2.32
C PHE A 57 -5.69 15.33 2.40
N PHE A 58 -4.79 14.35 2.21
CA PHE A 58 -3.36 14.46 2.47
C PHE A 58 -2.69 15.62 1.75
N SER A 59 -2.94 15.78 0.45
CA SER A 59 -2.23 16.77 -0.36
C SER A 59 -2.57 18.20 0.05
N GLU A 60 -3.81 18.47 0.41
CA GLU A 60 -4.25 19.81 0.80
C GLU A 60 -3.78 20.14 2.22
N ASP A 61 -3.93 19.21 3.16
CA ASP A 61 -3.47 19.42 4.54
C ASP A 61 -1.96 19.64 4.61
N LEU A 62 -1.19 18.88 3.82
CA LEU A 62 0.26 19.07 3.72
C LEU A 62 0.61 20.42 3.09
N PHE A 63 -0.13 20.86 2.08
CA PHE A 63 0.04 22.18 1.48
C PHE A 63 -0.18 23.29 2.51
N GLN A 64 -1.25 23.22 3.31
CA GLN A 64 -1.51 24.21 4.35
C GLN A 64 -0.43 24.21 5.45
N LEU A 65 0.00 23.03 5.91
CA LEU A 65 1.10 22.89 6.87
C LEU A 65 2.39 23.52 6.35
N MET A 66 2.79 23.17 5.12
CA MET A 66 3.99 23.74 4.51
C MET A 66 3.86 25.25 4.32
N LYS A 67 2.71 25.75 3.90
CA LYS A 67 2.44 27.18 3.71
C LYS A 67 2.59 27.95 5.02
N GLY A 68 2.08 27.43 6.13
CA GLY A 68 2.23 28.01 7.47
C GLY A 68 3.69 28.09 7.92
N LEU A 69 4.42 26.98 7.79
CA LEU A 69 5.84 26.89 8.15
C LEU A 69 6.72 27.82 7.30
N MET A 70 6.49 27.86 5.98
CA MET A 70 7.19 28.77 5.06
C MET A 70 6.88 30.22 5.39
N GLY A 71 5.62 30.55 5.70
CA GLY A 71 5.18 31.91 6.05
C GLY A 71 5.93 32.54 7.24
N ARG A 72 6.63 31.74 8.05
CA ARG A 72 7.49 32.25 9.14
C ARG A 72 8.74 32.98 8.63
N PHE A 73 9.26 32.62 7.44
CA PHE A 73 10.52 33.17 6.92
C PHE A 73 10.52 33.49 5.42
N PHE A 74 9.48 33.16 4.67
CA PHE A 74 9.31 33.52 3.26
C PHE A 74 8.66 34.90 3.08
N LYS A 75 9.03 35.62 2.02
CA LYS A 75 8.29 36.79 1.56
C LYS A 75 6.86 36.40 1.14
N GLU A 76 5.94 37.36 1.09
CA GLU A 76 4.54 37.06 0.80
C GLU A 76 4.29 36.73 -0.68
N GLU A 77 5.05 37.35 -1.58
CA GLU A 77 4.85 37.30 -3.02
C GLU A 77 5.02 35.87 -3.57
N PRO A 78 6.13 35.14 -3.29
CA PRO A 78 6.28 33.74 -3.72
C PRO A 78 5.19 32.83 -3.14
N MET A 79 4.70 33.16 -1.95
CA MET A 79 3.66 32.38 -1.25
C MET A 79 2.26 32.59 -1.87
N LYS A 80 2.00 33.76 -2.45
CA LYS A 80 0.73 34.07 -3.15
C LYS A 80 0.70 33.42 -4.53
N GLU A 81 1.84 33.37 -5.23
CA GLU A 81 1.97 32.75 -6.55
C GLU A 81 1.83 31.21 -6.52
N ALA A 82 2.19 30.60 -5.39
CA ALA A 82 2.10 29.16 -5.16
C ALA A 82 0.66 28.70 -4.86
N THR A 83 -0.19 28.75 -5.89
CA THR A 83 -1.63 28.42 -5.79
C THR A 83 -1.93 26.91 -5.78
N THR A 84 -0.92 26.05 -5.99
CA THR A 84 -1.11 24.61 -6.01
C THR A 84 -0.03 23.92 -5.20
N VAL A 85 -0.34 22.71 -4.72
CA VAL A 85 0.60 21.83 -4.01
C VAL A 85 1.88 21.64 -4.81
N LEU A 86 1.77 21.41 -6.12
CA LEU A 86 2.93 21.22 -6.98
C LEU A 86 3.83 22.46 -7.02
N LYS A 87 3.23 23.65 -7.19
CA LYS A 87 4.01 24.91 -7.20
C LYS A 87 4.73 25.12 -5.86
N LEU A 88 4.06 24.87 -4.74
CA LEU A 88 4.65 25.02 -3.40
C LEU A 88 5.86 24.09 -3.19
N LEU A 89 5.78 22.84 -3.69
CA LEU A 89 6.88 21.87 -3.60
C LEU A 89 8.11 22.27 -4.43
N HIS A 90 7.92 23.04 -5.51
CA HIS A 90 9.01 23.47 -6.39
C HIS A 90 9.66 24.79 -5.95
N ILE A 91 9.15 25.44 -4.90
CA ILE A 91 9.78 26.64 -4.38
C ILE A 91 11.18 26.29 -3.84
N PRO A 92 12.23 26.99 -4.28
CA PRO A 92 13.60 26.72 -3.85
C PRO A 92 13.81 27.18 -2.40
N LEU A 93 13.69 26.26 -1.44
CA LEU A 93 13.75 26.55 0.00
C LEU A 93 15.05 27.23 0.49
N GLN A 94 16.13 27.14 -0.28
CA GLN A 94 17.44 27.70 0.08
C GLN A 94 17.68 29.09 -0.54
N ASP A 95 16.84 29.51 -1.50
CA ASP A 95 17.03 30.79 -2.17
C ASP A 95 16.78 31.95 -1.20
N SER A 96 17.86 32.64 -0.83
CA SER A 96 17.76 33.73 0.14
C SER A 96 17.08 34.97 -0.41
N SER A 97 16.94 35.09 -1.74
CA SER A 97 16.28 36.24 -2.37
C SER A 97 14.76 36.28 -2.07
N ILE A 98 14.15 35.13 -1.83
CA ILE A 98 12.72 34.97 -1.52
C ILE A 98 12.43 34.90 -0.01
N HIS A 99 13.46 34.98 0.82
CA HIS A 99 13.34 34.98 2.28
C HIS A 99 13.14 36.39 2.83
N LYS A 100 12.47 36.47 3.98
CA LYS A 100 12.39 37.70 4.79
C LYS A 100 13.78 38.09 5.28
N ASP A 101 13.94 39.37 5.55
CA ASP A 101 15.08 39.88 6.30
C ASP A 101 15.20 39.16 7.66
N ALA A 102 16.44 39.02 8.16
CA ALA A 102 16.73 38.32 9.41
C ALA A 102 15.91 38.86 10.60
N THR A 103 15.63 40.16 10.64
CA THR A 103 14.83 40.80 11.70
C THR A 103 13.35 40.41 11.66
N LYS A 104 12.85 40.03 10.49
CA LYS A 104 11.43 39.71 10.21
C LYS A 104 11.12 38.21 10.26
N ILE A 105 12.10 37.36 10.59
CA ILE A 105 11.87 35.93 10.81
C ILE A 105 11.01 35.75 12.07
N ASN A 106 9.88 35.07 11.90
CA ASN A 106 8.90 34.84 12.96
C ASN A 106 9.34 33.67 13.86
N LEU A 107 9.65 33.96 15.12
CA LEU A 107 10.04 32.97 16.14
C LEU A 107 8.85 32.37 16.90
N GLY A 108 7.66 32.92 16.72
CA GLY A 108 6.49 32.66 17.53
C GLY A 108 6.37 33.63 18.71
N PHE A 109 5.13 33.90 19.11
CA PHE A 109 4.79 34.96 20.08
C PHE A 109 5.54 34.84 21.43
N SER A 110 5.57 33.65 22.02
CA SER A 110 6.22 33.42 23.31
C SER A 110 7.74 33.60 23.24
N ALA A 111 8.36 33.09 22.17
CA ALA A 111 9.80 33.20 21.98
C ALA A 111 10.23 34.65 21.74
N GLU A 112 9.46 35.42 20.96
CA GLU A 112 9.73 36.84 20.75
C GLU A 112 9.61 37.66 22.03
N THR A 113 8.57 37.41 22.82
CA THR A 113 8.37 38.08 24.12
C THR A 113 9.53 37.78 25.06
N CYS A 114 9.92 36.51 25.18
CA CYS A 114 11.04 36.08 26.00
C CYS A 114 12.37 36.72 25.52
N LEU A 115 12.62 36.72 24.21
CA LEU A 115 13.83 37.30 23.64
C LEU A 115 13.89 38.82 23.86
N LYS A 116 12.75 39.53 23.76
CA LYS A 116 12.66 40.98 24.09
C LYS A 116 12.99 41.25 25.55
N GLN A 117 12.45 40.45 26.48
CA GLN A 117 12.74 40.55 27.91
C GLN A 117 14.22 40.29 28.23
N LEU A 118 14.82 39.23 27.64
CA LEU A 118 16.23 38.92 27.85
C LEU A 118 17.16 40.03 27.32
N ARG A 119 16.76 40.71 26.24
CA ARG A 119 17.46 41.89 25.72
C ARG A 119 17.32 43.10 26.64
N SER A 120 16.14 43.37 27.19
CA SER A 120 15.96 44.55 28.07
C SER A 120 16.75 44.46 29.37
N ILE A 121 17.06 43.24 29.82
CA ILE A 121 17.94 43.00 30.99
C ILE A 121 19.40 42.72 30.61
N ASN A 122 19.80 42.99 29.37
CA ASN A 122 21.16 42.80 28.85
C ASN A 122 21.74 41.37 28.99
N LYS A 123 20.89 40.34 29.13
CA LYS A 123 21.33 38.93 29.16
C LYS A 123 21.63 38.38 27.77
N VAL A 124 21.07 38.99 26.73
CA VAL A 124 21.21 38.59 25.34
C VAL A 124 21.48 39.83 24.50
N SER A 125 22.54 39.78 23.68
CA SER A 125 22.87 40.84 22.72
C SER A 125 21.96 40.82 21.49
N GLU A 126 21.95 41.92 20.74
CA GLU A 126 21.25 41.97 19.44
C GLU A 126 21.81 40.96 18.43
N ARG A 127 23.15 40.80 18.41
CA ARG A 127 23.81 39.80 17.58
C ARG A 127 23.30 38.38 17.86
N GLN A 128 23.26 37.98 19.13
CA GLN A 128 22.74 36.67 19.54
C GLN A 128 21.26 36.49 19.17
N ALA A 129 20.46 37.55 19.28
CA ALA A 129 19.06 37.53 18.87
C ALA A 129 18.87 37.37 17.35
N LEU A 130 19.77 37.94 16.54
CA LEU A 130 19.78 37.74 15.08
C LEU A 130 20.28 36.35 14.70
N GLU A 131 21.34 35.87 15.37
CA GLU A 131 21.84 34.50 15.19
C GLU A 131 20.75 33.47 15.49
N LEU A 132 19.99 33.62 16.58
CA LEU A 132 18.85 32.74 16.89
C LEU A 132 17.77 32.76 15.80
N ARG A 133 17.49 33.91 15.20
CA ARG A 133 16.54 34.01 14.07
C ARG A 133 17.04 33.24 12.86
N MET A 134 18.33 33.35 12.55
CA MET A 134 18.95 32.60 11.45
C MET A 134 18.98 31.09 11.74
N GLU A 135 19.25 30.68 12.98
CA GLU A 135 19.15 29.29 13.42
C GLU A 135 17.72 28.74 13.24
N CYS A 136 16.71 29.52 13.64
CA CYS A 136 15.29 29.16 13.46
C CYS A 136 14.95 28.98 11.97
N LYS A 137 15.40 29.89 11.10
CA LYS A 137 15.23 29.76 9.65
C LYS A 137 15.90 28.50 9.11
N THR A 138 17.15 28.23 9.49
CA THR A 138 17.86 27.02 9.07
C THR A 138 17.12 25.75 9.52
N PHE A 139 16.60 25.74 10.76
CA PHE A 139 15.77 24.65 11.26
C PHE A 139 14.50 24.45 10.41
N LEU A 140 13.75 25.52 10.13
CA LEU A 140 12.55 25.48 9.31
C LEU A 140 12.83 24.99 7.88
N ILE A 141 13.92 25.45 7.26
CA ILE A 141 14.35 24.98 5.94
C ILE A 141 14.62 23.47 5.97
N LYS A 142 15.41 22.98 6.94
CA LYS A 142 15.72 21.55 7.06
C LYS A 142 14.47 20.70 7.32
N LEU A 143 13.53 21.21 8.12
CA LEU A 143 12.24 20.58 8.34
C LEU A 143 11.43 20.50 7.04
N LEU A 144 11.30 21.60 6.31
CA LEU A 144 10.56 21.68 5.05
C LEU A 144 11.19 20.79 3.97
N GLU A 145 12.52 20.76 3.84
CA GLU A 145 13.24 19.82 2.98
C GLU A 145 12.89 18.37 3.34
N LYS A 146 12.77 18.06 4.64
CA LYS A 146 12.39 16.72 5.08
C LYS A 146 10.95 16.37 4.70
N LEU A 147 10.03 17.33 4.83
CA LEU A 147 8.64 17.19 4.40
C LEU A 147 8.55 17.01 2.89
N GLN A 148 9.23 17.86 2.09
CA GLN A 148 9.29 17.75 0.63
C GLN A 148 9.85 16.40 0.18
N ASN A 149 10.98 15.96 0.74
CA ASN A 149 11.66 14.74 0.27
C ASN A 149 10.96 13.45 0.67
N LYS A 150 10.26 13.42 1.82
CA LYS A 150 9.58 12.21 2.30
C LYS A 150 8.10 12.14 1.94
N ALA A 151 7.49 13.24 1.52
CA ALA A 151 6.06 13.25 1.32
C ALA A 151 5.67 12.51 0.03
N PRO A 152 4.63 11.65 0.09
CA PRO A 152 4.10 10.96 -1.08
C PRO A 152 3.46 11.94 -2.09
N VAL A 153 3.27 13.20 -1.70
CA VAL A 153 2.69 14.28 -2.52
C VAL A 153 3.52 14.63 -3.77
N ASN A 154 4.78 14.20 -3.86
CA ASN A 154 5.56 14.29 -5.10
C ASN A 154 4.99 13.38 -6.20
N GLN A 155 4.20 12.37 -5.85
CA GLN A 155 3.49 11.52 -6.80
C GLN A 155 2.23 12.22 -7.32
N GLN A 156 2.05 12.23 -8.66
CA GLN A 156 0.88 12.83 -9.31
C GLN A 156 -0.43 12.16 -8.87
N LEU A 157 -0.41 10.85 -8.66
CA LEU A 157 -1.54 10.09 -8.15
C LEU A 157 -2.04 10.68 -6.82
N VAL A 158 -1.13 10.88 -5.86
CA VAL A 158 -1.46 11.40 -4.51
C VAL A 158 -2.04 12.80 -4.59
N ARG A 159 -1.48 13.68 -5.43
CA ARG A 159 -2.06 15.02 -5.64
C ARG A 159 -3.43 15.00 -6.30
N SER A 160 -3.70 13.99 -7.12
CA SER A 160 -4.97 13.87 -7.83
C SER A 160 -6.06 13.24 -6.96
N MET A 161 -5.70 12.48 -5.91
CA MET A 161 -6.66 11.88 -4.98
C MET A 161 -7.52 12.90 -4.22
N ARG A 162 -7.14 14.18 -4.21
CA ARG A 162 -7.97 15.26 -3.67
C ARG A 162 -9.36 15.33 -4.29
N CYS A 163 -9.54 14.89 -5.54
CA CYS A 163 -10.87 14.82 -6.15
C CYS A 163 -11.83 13.88 -5.41
N LEU A 164 -11.31 13.03 -4.52
CA LEU A 164 -12.10 12.15 -3.67
C LEU A 164 -12.51 12.80 -2.33
N ASP A 165 -12.10 14.04 -2.05
CA ASP A 165 -12.58 14.81 -0.90
C ASP A 165 -14.02 15.29 -1.17
N PRO A 166 -15.01 14.89 -0.35
CA PRO A 166 -16.41 15.29 -0.52
C PRO A 166 -16.62 16.81 -0.61
N ARG A 167 -15.84 17.57 0.16
CA ARG A 167 -15.90 19.04 0.17
C ARG A 167 -15.48 19.59 -1.18
N TYR A 168 -14.43 19.02 -1.75
CA TYR A 168 -13.87 19.43 -3.02
C TYR A 168 -14.73 19.00 -4.21
N MET A 169 -15.38 17.83 -4.13
CA MET A 169 -16.37 17.40 -5.12
C MET A 169 -17.54 18.37 -5.20
N ALA A 170 -18.04 18.83 -4.06
CA ALA A 170 -19.17 19.76 -3.99
C ALA A 170 -18.81 21.18 -4.47
N GLU A 171 -17.54 21.55 -4.43
CA GLU A 171 -17.05 22.88 -4.80
C GLU A 171 -16.57 22.97 -6.26
N SER A 172 -15.86 21.96 -6.76
CA SER A 172 -15.03 22.08 -7.97
C SER A 172 -15.11 20.83 -8.86
N LYS A 173 -16.30 20.58 -9.43
CA LYS A 173 -16.58 19.44 -10.33
C LYS A 173 -15.56 19.28 -11.46
N GLU A 174 -15.33 20.31 -12.27
CA GLU A 174 -14.47 20.19 -13.46
C GLU A 174 -13.01 19.85 -13.11
N VAL A 175 -12.52 20.39 -11.99
CA VAL A 175 -11.18 20.07 -11.49
C VAL A 175 -11.13 18.63 -10.98
N CYS A 176 -12.16 18.18 -10.27
CA CYS A 176 -12.29 16.80 -9.82
C CYS A 176 -12.29 15.83 -11.00
N LEU A 177 -13.02 16.13 -12.09
CA LEU A 177 -13.03 15.30 -13.29
C LEU A 177 -11.65 15.20 -13.94
N ALA A 178 -10.93 16.33 -14.05
CA ALA A 178 -9.57 16.32 -14.60
C ALA A 178 -8.59 15.51 -13.74
N GLN A 179 -8.74 15.56 -12.42
CA GLN A 179 -7.96 14.75 -11.47
C GLN A 179 -8.33 13.27 -11.52
N MET A 180 -9.62 12.92 -11.62
CA MET A 180 -10.09 11.55 -11.79
C MET A 180 -9.52 10.92 -13.05
N LYS A 181 -9.52 11.65 -14.19
CA LYS A 181 -8.86 11.19 -15.43
C LYS A 181 -7.38 10.85 -15.21
N ARG A 182 -6.66 11.62 -14.40
CA ARG A 182 -5.24 11.33 -14.06
C ARG A 182 -5.12 10.08 -13.21
N ILE A 183 -6.01 9.88 -12.23
CA ILE A 183 -6.06 8.67 -11.41
C ILE A 183 -6.29 7.45 -12.30
N LEU A 184 -7.29 7.49 -13.18
CA LEU A 184 -7.62 6.38 -14.08
C LEU A 184 -6.46 5.99 -14.98
N ARG A 185 -5.74 6.96 -15.57
CA ARG A 185 -4.51 6.67 -16.36
C ARG A 185 -3.47 5.90 -15.55
N HIS A 186 -3.27 6.26 -14.28
CA HIS A 186 -2.35 5.52 -13.40
C HIS A 186 -2.86 4.10 -13.10
N LEU A 187 -4.17 3.94 -12.87
CA LEU A 187 -4.77 2.63 -12.58
C LEU A 187 -4.76 1.71 -13.80
N VAL A 188 -5.01 2.23 -15.00
CA VAL A 188 -4.90 1.50 -16.27
C VAL A 188 -3.45 1.09 -16.51
N GLY A 189 -2.49 2.01 -16.35
CA GLY A 189 -1.07 1.68 -16.49
C GLY A 189 -0.57 0.64 -15.48
N ALA A 190 -1.26 0.49 -14.34
CA ALA A 190 -0.98 -0.53 -13.33
C ALA A 190 -1.80 -1.84 -13.53
N ASN A 191 -2.61 -1.95 -14.59
CA ASN A 191 -3.54 -3.05 -14.83
C ASN A 191 -4.55 -3.29 -13.69
N HIS A 192 -4.91 -2.22 -12.97
CA HIS A 192 -5.94 -2.28 -11.92
C HIS A 192 -7.35 -1.98 -12.46
N VAL A 193 -7.43 -1.28 -13.59
CA VAL A 193 -8.69 -0.90 -14.27
C VAL A 193 -8.49 -1.10 -15.76
N GLU A 194 -9.49 -1.66 -16.45
CA GLU A 194 -9.47 -1.77 -17.91
C GLU A 194 -9.77 -0.42 -18.56
N GLU A 195 -9.10 -0.13 -19.68
CA GLU A 195 -9.31 1.13 -20.40
C GLU A 195 -10.76 1.28 -20.88
N SER A 196 -11.38 0.17 -21.31
CA SER A 196 -12.76 0.10 -21.82
C SER A 196 -13.81 0.63 -20.85
N VAL A 197 -13.59 0.55 -19.54
CA VAL A 197 -14.56 0.98 -18.52
C VAL A 197 -14.33 2.40 -18.02
N CYS A 198 -13.27 3.08 -18.47
CA CYS A 198 -12.88 4.39 -17.93
C CYS A 198 -13.92 5.48 -18.23
N ASP A 199 -14.54 5.47 -19.41
CA ASP A 199 -15.56 6.46 -19.77
C ASP A 199 -16.84 6.31 -18.93
N ASP A 200 -17.22 5.07 -18.58
CA ASP A 200 -18.31 4.81 -17.66
C ASP A 200 -18.02 5.33 -16.25
N ILE A 201 -16.83 5.06 -15.73
CA ILE A 201 -16.40 5.58 -14.42
C ILE A 201 -16.43 7.12 -14.41
N LEU A 202 -15.96 7.76 -15.47
CA LEU A 202 -15.96 9.22 -15.57
C LEU A 202 -17.38 9.80 -15.63
N ARG A 203 -18.31 9.11 -16.30
CA ARG A 203 -19.72 9.49 -16.34
C ARG A 203 -20.37 9.36 -14.96
N GLU A 204 -20.21 8.21 -14.29
CA GLU A 204 -20.73 8.00 -12.94
C GLU A 204 -20.15 9.01 -11.94
N PHE A 205 -18.85 9.27 -12.01
CA PHE A 205 -18.18 10.23 -11.15
C PHE A 205 -18.68 11.66 -11.40
N ARG A 206 -18.97 12.03 -12.66
CA ARG A 206 -19.57 13.31 -13.01
C ARG A 206 -20.93 13.49 -12.34
N GLU A 207 -21.81 12.51 -12.49
CA GLU A 207 -23.15 12.51 -11.89
C GLU A 207 -23.06 12.57 -10.36
N PHE A 208 -22.08 11.89 -9.78
CA PHE A 208 -21.83 11.95 -8.34
C PHE A 208 -21.36 13.32 -7.86
N CYS A 209 -20.49 14.01 -8.61
CA CYS A 209 -20.11 15.39 -8.27
C CYS A 209 -21.29 16.36 -8.38
N ASP A 210 -22.18 16.18 -9.37
CA ASP A 210 -23.42 16.98 -9.48
C ASP A 210 -24.32 16.76 -8.26
N PHE A 211 -24.48 15.50 -7.84
CA PHE A 211 -25.20 15.18 -6.61
C PHE A 211 -24.54 15.81 -5.38
N ALA A 212 -23.22 15.67 -5.21
CA ALA A 212 -22.46 16.22 -4.09
C ALA A 212 -22.63 17.74 -3.96
N ALA A 213 -22.66 18.46 -5.08
CA ALA A 213 -22.82 19.92 -5.09
C ALA A 213 -24.17 20.39 -4.53
N LEU A 214 -25.21 19.56 -4.61
CA LEU A 214 -26.56 19.83 -4.10
C LEU A 214 -26.74 19.49 -2.61
N GLN A 215 -25.79 18.77 -2.01
CA GLN A 215 -25.92 18.23 -0.67
C GLN A 215 -25.04 19.00 0.32
N ALA A 216 -25.65 19.64 1.32
CA ALA A 216 -24.93 20.46 2.31
C ALA A 216 -23.90 19.66 3.12
N ASN A 217 -24.22 18.39 3.45
CA ASN A 217 -23.35 17.51 4.23
C ASN A 217 -22.02 17.19 3.54
N PHE A 218 -21.90 17.32 2.21
CA PHE A 218 -20.61 17.17 1.54
C PHE A 218 -19.67 18.33 1.84
N ARG A 219 -20.20 19.56 1.97
CA ARG A 219 -19.40 20.77 2.29
C ARG A 219 -18.96 20.79 3.75
N GLU A 220 -19.74 20.17 4.63
CA GLU A 220 -19.47 20.08 6.07
C GLU A 220 -18.73 18.79 6.46
N PHE A 221 -18.31 17.99 5.48
CA PHE A 221 -17.69 16.69 5.74
C PHE A 221 -16.44 16.79 6.62
N GLU A 222 -16.44 16.03 7.71
CA GLU A 222 -15.32 15.92 8.65
C GLU A 222 -14.58 14.59 8.49
N PRO A 223 -13.34 14.55 7.93
CA PRO A 223 -12.60 13.32 7.67
C PRO A 223 -12.40 12.38 8.87
N ILE A 224 -12.36 12.95 10.08
CA ILE A 224 -12.17 12.18 11.32
C ILE A 224 -13.48 11.61 11.84
N ARG A 225 -14.63 12.27 11.63
CA ARG A 225 -15.91 11.80 12.17
C ARG A 225 -16.68 11.01 11.14
N ASP A 226 -16.72 11.52 9.93
CA ASP A 226 -17.55 11.00 8.87
C ASP A 226 -16.87 9.84 8.15
N ARG A 227 -17.69 8.87 7.75
CA ARG A 227 -17.22 7.77 6.92
C ARG A 227 -17.38 8.17 5.47
N LEU A 228 -16.26 8.30 4.78
CA LEU A 228 -16.21 8.50 3.32
C LEU A 228 -17.05 7.46 2.56
N LEU A 229 -17.23 6.26 3.13
CA LEU A 229 -17.96 5.15 2.53
C LEU A 229 -19.49 5.23 2.67
N ILE A 230 -20.07 6.07 3.53
CA ILE A 230 -21.54 6.11 3.71
C ILE A 230 -22.22 6.65 2.46
N SER A 231 -21.65 7.70 1.85
CA SER A 231 -22.17 8.32 0.62
C SER A 231 -22.13 7.40 -0.61
N VAL A 232 -21.29 6.37 -0.59
CA VAL A 232 -21.13 5.37 -1.67
C VAL A 232 -21.52 3.95 -1.24
N SER A 233 -22.30 3.82 -0.16
CA SER A 233 -22.65 2.53 0.45
C SER A 233 -23.28 1.53 -0.54
N GLY A 234 -24.17 2.01 -1.42
CA GLY A 234 -24.78 1.20 -2.47
C GLY A 234 -23.77 0.70 -3.51
N ALA A 235 -22.86 1.57 -3.98
CA ALA A 235 -21.80 1.17 -4.91
C ALA A 235 -20.82 0.17 -4.27
N ARG A 236 -20.47 0.39 -2.99
CA ARG A 236 -19.63 -0.52 -2.22
C ARG A 236 -20.26 -1.91 -2.08
N GLN A 237 -21.56 -1.99 -1.83
CA GLN A 237 -22.26 -3.27 -1.75
C GLN A 237 -22.20 -4.01 -3.09
N ARG A 238 -22.45 -3.32 -4.21
CA ARG A 238 -22.31 -3.91 -5.55
C ARG A 238 -20.91 -4.45 -5.81
N TYR A 239 -19.87 -3.70 -5.44
CA TYR A 239 -18.48 -4.13 -5.60
C TYR A 239 -18.15 -5.38 -4.76
N HIS A 240 -18.59 -5.45 -3.50
CA HIS A 240 -18.39 -6.66 -2.69
C HIS A 240 -19.13 -7.87 -3.26
N SER A 241 -20.37 -7.69 -3.74
CA SER A 241 -21.11 -8.75 -4.44
C SER A 241 -20.34 -9.25 -5.67
N TYR A 242 -19.82 -8.32 -6.49
CA TYR A 242 -18.99 -8.68 -7.65
C TYR A 242 -17.75 -9.48 -7.26
N LEU A 243 -17.02 -9.06 -6.21
CA LEU A 243 -15.84 -9.80 -5.73
C LEU A 243 -16.21 -11.21 -5.25
N ASP A 244 -17.34 -11.36 -4.58
CA ASP A 244 -17.82 -12.67 -4.13
C ASP A 244 -18.25 -13.55 -5.31
N ASP A 245 -18.87 -12.98 -6.33
CA ASP A 245 -19.20 -13.67 -7.58
C ASP A 245 -17.94 -14.12 -8.33
N GLN A 246 -16.92 -13.26 -8.40
CA GLN A 246 -15.63 -13.61 -9.00
C GLN A 246 -14.93 -14.76 -8.25
N LYS A 247 -14.94 -14.74 -6.91
CA LYS A 247 -14.44 -15.86 -6.09
C LYS A 247 -15.20 -17.15 -6.36
N ARG A 248 -16.53 -17.08 -6.45
CA ARG A 248 -17.39 -18.23 -6.77
C ARG A 248 -17.11 -18.78 -8.17
N ALA A 249 -16.94 -17.92 -9.16
CA ALA A 249 -16.59 -18.30 -10.53
C ALA A 249 -15.22 -19.02 -10.58
N ASN A 250 -14.20 -18.44 -9.96
CA ASN A 250 -12.87 -19.04 -9.86
C ASN A 250 -12.89 -20.40 -9.15
N ALA A 251 -13.70 -20.56 -8.10
CA ALA A 251 -13.86 -21.84 -7.41
C ALA A 251 -14.55 -22.89 -8.29
N LYS A 252 -15.59 -22.49 -9.05
CA LYS A 252 -16.27 -23.37 -10.02
C LYS A 252 -15.31 -23.81 -11.13
N GLU A 253 -14.54 -22.89 -11.70
CA GLU A 253 -13.58 -23.19 -12.77
C GLU A 253 -12.48 -24.16 -12.30
N LYS A 254 -11.91 -23.94 -11.11
CA LYS A 254 -10.97 -24.88 -10.47
C LYS A 254 -11.61 -26.26 -10.25
N GLY A 255 -12.89 -26.31 -9.88
CA GLY A 255 -13.64 -27.56 -9.74
C GLY A 255 -13.81 -28.31 -11.07
N VAL A 256 -14.14 -27.58 -12.15
CA VAL A 256 -14.26 -28.15 -13.50
C VAL A 256 -12.92 -28.67 -14.01
N GLN A 257 -11.84 -27.91 -13.82
CA GLN A 257 -10.48 -28.34 -14.20
C GLN A 257 -10.06 -29.62 -13.46
N LYS A 258 -10.33 -29.72 -12.14
CA LYS A 258 -10.05 -30.94 -11.37
C LYS A 258 -10.85 -32.15 -11.87
N ARG A 259 -12.15 -31.97 -12.17
CA ARG A 259 -12.98 -33.05 -12.71
C ARG A 259 -12.50 -33.53 -14.07
N LYS A 260 -12.11 -32.60 -14.95
CA LYS A 260 -11.54 -32.94 -16.26
C LYS A 260 -10.24 -33.72 -16.12
N ALA A 261 -9.32 -33.27 -15.26
CA ALA A 261 -8.06 -33.96 -15.00
C ALA A 261 -8.27 -35.39 -14.45
N LEU A 262 -9.23 -35.56 -13.52
CA LEU A 262 -9.60 -36.88 -13.00
C LEU A 262 -10.23 -37.77 -14.08
N ALA A 263 -11.07 -37.22 -14.96
CA ALA A 263 -11.67 -37.95 -16.06
C ALA A 263 -10.61 -38.44 -17.07
N ASP A 264 -9.65 -37.59 -17.42
CA ASP A 264 -8.54 -37.92 -18.31
C ASP A 264 -7.64 -39.01 -17.70
N GLU A 265 -7.32 -38.91 -16.40
CA GLU A 265 -6.56 -39.94 -15.68
C GLU A 265 -7.29 -41.29 -15.68
N LEU A 266 -8.60 -41.26 -15.47
CA LEU A 266 -9.44 -42.46 -15.42
C LEU A 266 -9.53 -43.14 -16.80
N ASP A 267 -9.61 -42.36 -17.88
CA ASP A 267 -9.55 -42.88 -19.25
C ASP A 267 -8.20 -43.52 -19.56
N GLU A 268 -7.09 -42.89 -19.17
CA GLU A 268 -5.75 -43.46 -19.33
C GLU A 268 -5.55 -44.75 -18.52
N LEU A 269 -6.08 -44.81 -17.30
CA LEU A 269 -6.07 -46.04 -16.51
C LEU A 269 -6.92 -47.15 -17.15
N LYS A 270 -8.07 -46.82 -17.74
CA LYS A 270 -8.91 -47.76 -18.49
C LYS A 270 -8.17 -48.31 -19.71
N LYS A 271 -7.53 -47.45 -20.52
CA LYS A 271 -6.71 -47.85 -21.67
C LYS A 271 -5.54 -48.76 -21.27
N LYS A 272 -4.79 -48.38 -20.22
CA LYS A 272 -3.70 -49.21 -19.68
C LYS A 272 -4.19 -50.58 -19.23
N ARG A 273 -5.33 -50.62 -18.54
CA ARG A 273 -5.95 -51.88 -18.10
C ARG A 273 -6.35 -52.76 -19.28
N ALA A 274 -6.95 -52.20 -20.33
CA ALA A 274 -7.33 -52.92 -21.54
C ALA A 274 -6.10 -53.52 -22.24
N ARG A 275 -5.01 -52.74 -22.40
CA ARG A 275 -3.74 -53.23 -22.96
C ARG A 275 -3.18 -54.40 -22.18
N VAL A 276 -3.06 -54.28 -20.86
CA VAL A 276 -2.55 -55.36 -20.00
C VAL A 276 -3.43 -56.62 -20.07
N GLN A 277 -4.74 -56.46 -20.21
CA GLN A 277 -5.66 -57.60 -20.37
C GLN A 277 -5.45 -58.32 -21.70
N ASN A 278 -5.36 -57.58 -22.81
CA ASN A 278 -5.11 -58.16 -24.13
C ASN A 278 -3.78 -58.89 -24.18
N ASP A 279 -2.76 -58.29 -23.58
CA ASP A 279 -1.43 -58.83 -23.40
C ASP A 279 -1.40 -60.15 -22.61
N ILE A 280 -2.22 -60.27 -21.56
CA ILE A 280 -2.38 -61.52 -20.79
C ILE A 280 -2.98 -62.60 -21.70
N GLY A 281 -4.07 -62.29 -22.41
CA GLY A 281 -4.74 -63.25 -23.28
C GLY A 281 -3.86 -63.71 -24.45
N ALA A 282 -3.05 -62.82 -25.03
CA ALA A 282 -2.10 -63.19 -26.09
C ALA A 282 -1.01 -64.14 -25.59
N LEU A 283 -0.44 -63.88 -24.40
CA LEU A 283 0.58 -64.74 -23.80
C LEU A 283 0.04 -66.11 -23.40
N GLU A 284 -1.22 -66.18 -22.95
CA GLU A 284 -1.90 -67.45 -22.65
C GLU A 284 -2.07 -68.29 -23.92
N LYS A 285 -2.57 -67.69 -25.01
CA LYS A 285 -2.66 -68.38 -26.31
C LYS A 285 -1.30 -68.87 -26.82
N SER A 286 -0.27 -68.04 -26.74
CA SER A 286 1.08 -68.47 -27.14
C SER A 286 1.63 -69.57 -26.25
N ALA A 287 1.28 -69.60 -24.95
CA ALA A 287 1.68 -70.69 -24.05
C ALA A 287 1.03 -72.00 -24.49
N ASP A 288 -0.27 -71.98 -24.80
CA ASP A 288 -1.01 -73.16 -25.28
C ASP A 288 -0.43 -73.67 -26.61
N GLU A 289 -0.16 -72.77 -27.57
CA GLU A 289 0.48 -73.14 -28.84
C GLU A 289 1.88 -73.76 -28.67
N TYR A 290 2.68 -73.28 -27.71
CA TYR A 290 3.99 -73.86 -27.43
C TYR A 290 3.88 -75.21 -26.71
N ALA A 291 2.81 -75.44 -25.93
CA ALA A 291 2.50 -76.72 -25.34
C ALA A 291 2.22 -77.77 -26.44
N ASP A 292 1.29 -77.44 -27.34
CA ASP A 292 0.89 -78.31 -28.46
C ASP A 292 2.09 -78.67 -29.36
N LYS A 293 2.96 -77.67 -29.62
CA LYS A 293 4.19 -77.85 -30.40
C LYS A 293 5.23 -78.70 -29.66
N ALA A 294 5.30 -78.62 -28.33
CA ALA A 294 6.21 -79.46 -27.55
C ALA A 294 5.75 -80.93 -27.57
N GLU A 295 4.45 -81.18 -27.40
CA GLU A 295 3.86 -82.53 -27.42
C GLU A 295 4.01 -83.21 -28.79
N SER A 296 3.81 -82.46 -29.88
CA SER A 296 3.89 -82.99 -31.25
C SER A 296 5.32 -83.19 -31.78
N SER A 297 6.32 -82.45 -31.26
CA SER A 297 7.69 -82.47 -31.80
C SER A 297 8.75 -83.05 -30.86
N GLY A 298 8.45 -83.25 -29.58
CA GLY A 298 9.39 -83.76 -28.56
C GLY A 298 10.56 -82.82 -28.24
N LYS A 299 10.57 -81.58 -28.75
CA LYS A 299 11.67 -80.63 -28.55
C LYS A 299 11.50 -79.85 -27.25
N LEU A 300 12.41 -80.08 -26.30
CA LEU A 300 12.47 -79.42 -24.98
C LEU A 300 12.58 -77.88 -25.04
N THR A 301 13.01 -77.32 -26.18
CA THR A 301 13.09 -75.87 -26.41
C THR A 301 11.72 -75.20 -26.40
N PHE A 302 10.65 -75.89 -26.79
CA PHE A 302 9.29 -75.35 -26.74
C PHE A 302 8.72 -75.32 -25.31
N ILE A 303 9.09 -76.28 -24.46
CA ILE A 303 8.75 -76.28 -23.03
C ILE A 303 9.40 -75.08 -22.32
N THR A 304 10.63 -74.73 -22.69
CA THR A 304 11.31 -73.54 -22.14
C THR A 304 10.57 -72.25 -22.51
N LYS A 305 10.11 -72.12 -23.76
CA LYS A 305 9.32 -70.97 -24.24
C LYS A 305 7.93 -70.91 -23.59
N GLN A 306 7.25 -72.05 -23.47
CA GLN A 306 5.98 -72.18 -22.76
C GLN A 306 6.11 -71.72 -21.30
N THR A 307 7.15 -72.14 -20.59
CA THR A 307 7.38 -71.77 -19.18
C THR A 307 7.52 -70.25 -19.01
N VAL A 308 8.19 -69.57 -19.95
CA VAL A 308 8.29 -68.09 -19.98
C VAL A 308 6.92 -67.45 -20.25
N CYS A 309 6.17 -67.97 -21.22
CA CYS A 309 4.82 -67.51 -21.54
C CYS A 309 3.82 -67.76 -20.41
N VAL A 310 4.04 -68.72 -19.50
CA VAL A 310 3.23 -68.96 -18.31
C VAL A 310 3.64 -68.08 -17.11
N ALA A 311 4.92 -67.73 -16.99
CA ALA A 311 5.43 -66.90 -15.89
C ALA A 311 5.09 -65.40 -16.05
N LEU A 312 5.12 -64.88 -17.27
CA LEU A 312 4.87 -63.45 -17.57
C LEU A 312 3.41 -62.99 -17.28
N PRO A 313 2.36 -63.76 -17.61
CA PRO A 313 0.98 -63.45 -17.26
C PRO A 313 0.75 -63.30 -15.76
N LYS A 314 1.45 -64.08 -14.91
CA LYS A 314 1.31 -63.96 -13.45
C LYS A 314 1.72 -62.58 -12.93
N LYS A 315 2.83 -62.03 -13.44
CA LYS A 315 3.29 -60.66 -13.14
C LYS A 315 2.32 -59.60 -13.69
N ARG A 316 1.82 -59.80 -14.92
CA ARG A 316 0.86 -58.89 -15.56
C ARG A 316 -0.53 -58.90 -14.88
N ARG A 317 -1.00 -60.04 -14.37
CA ARG A 317 -2.23 -60.17 -13.55
C ARG A 317 -2.12 -59.38 -12.25
N HIS A 318 -0.95 -59.32 -11.61
CA HIS A 318 -0.72 -58.47 -10.44
C HIS A 318 -0.85 -56.98 -10.81
N LEU A 319 -0.21 -56.55 -11.90
CA LEU A 319 -0.33 -55.18 -12.41
C LEU A 319 -1.78 -54.80 -12.76
N PHE A 320 -2.54 -55.71 -13.38
CA PHE A 320 -3.96 -55.53 -13.69
C PHE A 320 -4.80 -55.29 -12.42
N LYS A 321 -4.59 -56.09 -11.36
CA LYS A 321 -5.28 -55.92 -10.06
C LYS A 321 -4.94 -54.56 -9.43
N THR A 322 -3.69 -54.12 -9.52
CA THR A 322 -3.24 -52.82 -9.00
C THR A 322 -3.87 -51.65 -9.77
N LEU A 323 -3.91 -51.71 -11.10
CA LEU A 323 -4.57 -50.70 -11.94
C LEU A 323 -6.08 -50.64 -11.70
N ARG A 324 -6.74 -51.80 -11.49
CA ARG A 324 -8.16 -51.87 -11.13
C ARG A 324 -8.45 -51.20 -9.78
N ARG A 325 -7.60 -51.42 -8.77
CA ARG A 325 -7.72 -50.75 -7.47
C ARG A 325 -7.52 -49.24 -7.57
N LYS A 326 -6.54 -48.77 -8.36
CA LYS A 326 -6.34 -47.34 -8.61
C LYS A 326 -7.55 -46.70 -9.26
N SER A 327 -8.10 -47.32 -10.32
CA SER A 327 -9.30 -46.81 -11.01
C SER A 327 -10.54 -46.77 -10.10
N MET A 328 -10.74 -47.74 -9.20
CA MET A 328 -11.84 -47.70 -8.22
C MET A 328 -11.65 -46.61 -7.16
N ARG A 329 -10.42 -46.33 -6.73
CA ARG A 329 -10.14 -45.22 -5.81
C ARG A 329 -10.40 -43.87 -6.47
N SER A 330 -10.08 -43.71 -7.74
CA SER A 330 -10.37 -42.49 -8.52
C SER A 330 -11.87 -42.29 -8.82
N LEU A 331 -12.73 -43.29 -8.60
CA LEU A 331 -14.19 -43.19 -8.74
C LEU A 331 -14.89 -42.78 -7.43
N LEU A 332 -14.17 -42.81 -6.30
CA LEU A 332 -14.68 -42.53 -4.95
C LEU A 332 -14.34 -41.10 -4.46
N ILE A 333 -13.68 -40.30 -5.30
CA ILE A 333 -13.27 -38.90 -5.08
C ILE A 333 -14.03 -38.04 -6.10
#